data_AF-A0A922FLV2-F1
#
_entry.id   AF-A0A922FLV2-F1
#
_cell.length_a   1.000
_cell.length_b   1.000
_cell.length_c   1.000
_cell.angle_alpha   90.00
_cell.angle_beta   90.00
_cell.angle_gamma   90.00
#
_symmetry.space_group_name_H-M   'P 1'
#
loop_
_entity.id
_entity.type
_entity.pdbx_description
1 polymer ?
#
loop_
_entity_poly.entity_id
_entity_poly.type
_entity_poly.pdbx_seq_one_letter_code
_entity_poly.pdbx_strand_id
1 'polypeptide(L)'
;MTFVLNESLRSSTLVVMFFWTLKYLSYCNSMSLGNNAGYVIYAGPGAPSVFNCVVEIGKGSKVKYELDKTSGLIKVDRVLYSSVVYPHNYGFIPRTICEDSDPMDVLILMQEPVLPGSFLRARAIGLMPMIDQGERDDKIIAVCADDPEFRHYKDIKEIPPHRLAEIRRFFEDCIHSHLL
;
A
#
# COMPACT_ATOMS: atom_id res chain seq x y z
N MET A 1 -4.00 -3.41 -22.84
CA MET A 1 -3.32 -3.43 -21.53
C MET A 1 -2.84 -4.84 -21.29
N THR A 2 -1.54 -5.11 -21.40
CA THR A 2 -0.99 -6.47 -21.26
C THR A 2 -0.63 -6.68 -19.79
N PHE A 3 -1.46 -7.43 -19.08
CA PHE A 3 -1.13 -7.97 -17.76
C PHE A 3 -0.09 -9.07 -17.95
N VAL A 4 1.13 -8.84 -17.49
CA VAL A 4 2.12 -9.92 -17.35
C VAL A 4 2.08 -10.36 -15.90
N LEU A 5 1.22 -11.34 -15.58
CA LEU A 5 1.52 -12.25 -14.48
C LEU A 5 2.73 -13.04 -14.97
N ASN A 6 3.93 -12.57 -14.66
CA ASN A 6 5.14 -13.20 -15.14
C ASN A 6 5.24 -14.59 -14.51
N GLU A 7 4.88 -15.63 -15.25
CA GLU A 7 5.12 -17.04 -14.90
C GLU A 7 6.62 -17.38 -14.75
N SER A 8 7.52 -16.41 -14.96
CA SER A 8 8.96 -16.51 -14.78
C SER A 8 9.45 -16.37 -13.32
N LEU A 9 8.61 -16.01 -12.35
CA LEU A 9 9.01 -15.98 -10.92
C LEU A 9 8.99 -17.38 -10.27
N ARG A 10 9.54 -18.37 -10.97
CA ARG A 10 9.91 -19.69 -10.41
C ARG A 10 11.26 -19.58 -9.72
N SER A 11 11.32 -19.00 -8.52
CA SER A 11 12.22 -19.45 -7.45
C SER A 11 12.05 -18.54 -6.24
N SER A 12 11.52 -19.13 -5.17
CA SER A 12 11.68 -18.67 -3.79
C SER A 12 11.18 -17.25 -3.50
N THR A 13 9.98 -17.14 -2.93
CA THR A 13 9.36 -15.91 -2.39
C THR A 13 10.34 -15.07 -1.53
N LEU A 14 11.34 -15.71 -0.91
CA LEU A 14 12.43 -15.05 -0.21
C LEU A 14 13.34 -14.18 -1.10
N VAL A 15 13.73 -14.63 -2.30
CA VAL A 15 14.77 -13.97 -3.12
C VAL A 15 14.21 -12.72 -3.79
N VAL A 16 12.94 -12.73 -4.21
CA VAL A 16 12.29 -11.56 -4.79
C VAL A 16 12.09 -10.48 -3.72
N MET A 17 11.68 -10.84 -2.50
CA MET A 17 11.65 -9.90 -1.37
C MET A 17 13.05 -9.40 -1.00
N PHE A 18 14.08 -10.25 -0.95
CA PHE A 18 15.44 -9.87 -0.56
C PHE A 18 16.11 -8.89 -1.55
N PHE A 19 15.94 -9.10 -2.86
CA PHE A 19 16.46 -8.20 -3.89
C PHE A 19 15.63 -6.90 -4.01
N TRP A 20 14.32 -6.94 -3.72
CA TRP A 20 13.49 -5.74 -3.66
C TRP A 20 13.81 -4.86 -2.46
N THR A 21 14.08 -5.49 -1.32
CA THR A 21 14.48 -4.79 -0.09
C THR A 21 15.72 -3.94 -0.36
N LEU A 22 16.74 -4.49 -1.03
CA LEU A 22 17.97 -3.75 -1.27
C LEU A 22 17.80 -2.60 -2.28
N LYS A 23 16.96 -2.73 -3.30
CA LYS A 23 16.84 -1.70 -4.34
C LYS A 23 15.97 -0.51 -3.93
N TYR A 24 14.85 -0.73 -3.25
CA TYR A 24 13.99 0.37 -2.76
C TYR A 24 14.49 0.95 -1.43
N LEU A 25 15.08 0.14 -0.53
CA LEU A 25 15.59 0.62 0.77
C LEU A 25 16.97 1.31 0.66
N SER A 26 17.79 0.97 -0.35
CA SER A 26 19.04 1.71 -0.62
C SER A 26 18.78 3.14 -1.11
N TYR A 27 17.63 3.41 -1.73
CA TYR A 27 17.20 4.78 -2.08
C TYR A 27 16.64 5.52 -0.84
N CYS A 28 16.04 4.80 0.11
CA CYS A 28 15.40 5.36 1.30
C CYS A 28 16.37 5.73 2.45
N ASN A 29 17.64 5.29 2.41
CA ASN A 29 18.59 5.47 3.53
C ASN A 29 19.34 6.82 3.55
N SER A 30 19.10 7.73 2.60
CA SER A 30 19.78 9.03 2.56
C SER A 30 18.81 10.21 2.60
N MET A 31 17.99 10.32 3.65
CA MET A 31 17.40 11.63 3.96
C MET A 31 16.96 11.73 5.43
N SER A 32 17.72 12.51 6.19
CA SER A 32 17.16 13.30 7.29
C SER A 32 16.50 14.53 6.68
N LEU A 33 15.26 14.88 7.05
CA LEU A 33 14.74 16.28 7.15
C LEU A 33 13.20 16.30 7.32
N GLY A 34 12.72 17.19 8.21
CA GLY A 34 11.33 17.66 8.29
C GLY A 34 10.51 17.17 9.51
N ASN A 35 10.22 18.07 10.45
CA ASN A 35 9.36 17.83 11.64
C ASN A 35 7.85 17.73 11.28
N ASN A 36 7.48 16.87 10.32
CA ASN A 36 6.08 16.64 9.96
C ASN A 36 5.63 15.26 10.44
N ALA A 37 4.38 15.15 10.93
CA ALA A 37 3.88 13.99 11.71
C ALA A 37 4.09 12.62 11.01
N GLY A 38 3.92 12.54 9.69
CA GLY A 38 4.16 11.32 8.92
C GLY A 38 5.64 10.90 8.80
N TYR A 39 6.58 11.83 8.94
CA TYR A 39 8.02 11.58 8.82
C TYR A 39 8.71 11.27 10.17
N VAL A 40 8.03 11.56 11.28
CA VAL A 40 8.52 11.20 12.63
C VAL A 40 8.40 9.69 12.86
N ILE A 41 7.39 9.04 12.29
CA ILE A 41 7.17 7.60 12.43
C ILE A 41 8.24 6.85 11.63
N TYR A 42 8.96 5.95 12.30
CA TYR A 42 9.92 5.06 11.65
C TYR A 42 9.19 3.88 11.00
N ALA A 43 9.75 3.31 9.93
CA ALA A 43 9.24 2.08 9.32
C ALA A 43 9.15 0.90 10.31
N GLY A 44 9.87 0.95 11.43
CA GLY A 44 9.81 -0.03 12.52
C GLY A 44 10.92 -1.09 12.43
N PRO A 45 11.22 -1.79 13.53
CA PRO A 45 12.38 -2.68 13.63
C PRO A 45 12.24 -3.98 12.81
N GLY A 46 11.03 -4.34 12.37
CA GLY A 46 10.77 -5.54 11.58
C GLY A 46 10.86 -5.33 10.07
N ALA A 47 11.16 -4.10 9.63
CA ALA A 47 11.24 -3.75 8.21
C ALA A 47 12.40 -4.54 7.54
N PRO A 48 12.22 -5.03 6.31
CA PRO A 48 11.10 -4.79 5.40
C PRO A 48 9.90 -5.73 5.57
N SER A 49 10.05 -6.81 6.34
CA SER A 49 9.04 -7.88 6.38
C SER A 49 7.77 -7.44 7.11
N VAL A 50 7.94 -6.69 8.20
CA VAL A 50 6.87 -6.12 9.01
C VAL A 50 7.20 -4.65 9.26
N PHE A 51 6.33 -3.75 8.81
CA PHE A 51 6.56 -2.32 8.88
C PHE A 51 5.36 -1.58 9.49
N ASN A 52 5.61 -0.38 9.99
CA ASN A 52 4.55 0.56 10.32
C ASN A 52 3.93 1.09 9.02
N CYS A 53 2.61 1.22 8.99
CA CYS A 53 1.87 1.82 7.89
C CYS A 53 0.90 2.85 8.46
N VAL A 54 0.91 4.06 7.89
CA VAL A 54 -0.02 5.13 8.23
C VAL A 54 -1.24 4.98 7.34
N VAL A 55 -2.43 4.84 7.93
CA VAL A 55 -3.69 4.69 7.21
C VAL A 55 -4.21 6.06 6.82
N GLU A 56 -4.52 6.25 5.55
CA GLU A 56 -5.15 7.45 5.01
C GLU A 56 -6.63 7.22 4.78
N ILE A 57 -7.01 6.03 4.30
CA ILE A 57 -8.37 5.73 3.89
C ILE A 57 -8.83 4.46 4.61
N GLY A 58 -9.89 4.60 5.40
CA GLY A 58 -10.55 3.46 6.04
C GLY A 58 -11.34 2.62 5.02
N LYS A 59 -11.39 1.31 5.27
CA LYS A 59 -12.22 0.36 4.51
C LYS A 59 -13.66 0.86 4.38
N GLY A 60 -14.20 0.80 3.17
CA GLY A 60 -15.56 1.23 2.83
C GLY A 60 -15.71 2.72 2.56
N SER A 61 -14.63 3.51 2.62
CA SER A 61 -14.68 4.94 2.31
C SER A 61 -14.82 5.20 0.80
N LYS A 62 -15.67 6.18 0.47
CA LYS A 62 -15.74 6.80 -0.87
C LYS A 62 -14.87 8.07 -0.96
N VAL A 63 -14.37 8.56 0.17
CA VAL A 63 -13.49 9.73 0.22
C VAL A 63 -12.05 9.26 0.07
N LYS A 64 -11.36 9.76 -0.96
CA LYS A 64 -9.92 9.63 -1.11
C LYS A 64 -9.27 10.71 -0.25
N TYR A 65 -8.85 10.30 0.93
CA TYR A 65 -7.96 11.08 1.77
C TYR A 65 -6.52 10.88 1.30
N GLU A 66 -5.68 11.86 1.58
CA GLU A 66 -4.23 11.75 1.44
C GLU A 66 -3.53 12.61 2.49
N LEU A 67 -2.30 12.27 2.81
CA LEU A 67 -1.43 13.09 3.61
C LEU A 67 -0.99 14.30 2.81
N ASP A 68 -1.27 15.50 3.31
CA ASP A 68 -0.63 16.70 2.82
C ASP A 68 0.83 16.73 3.27
N LYS A 69 1.78 16.54 2.35
CA LYS A 69 3.22 16.47 2.65
C LYS A 69 3.74 17.72 3.37
N THR A 70 3.15 18.89 3.07
CA THR A 70 3.57 20.17 3.64
C THR A 70 3.14 20.33 5.09
N SER A 71 1.85 20.13 5.40
CA SER A 71 1.32 20.27 6.76
C SER A 71 1.46 19.01 7.63
N GLY A 72 1.62 17.84 7.03
CA GLY A 72 1.56 16.55 7.71
C GLY A 72 0.17 16.17 8.21
N LEU A 73 -0.88 16.84 7.74
CA LEU A 73 -2.28 16.57 8.09
C LEU A 73 -2.96 15.75 7.00
N ILE A 74 -4.03 15.04 7.39
CA ILE A 74 -4.91 14.37 6.43
C ILE A 74 -5.76 15.41 5.73
N LYS A 75 -5.68 15.47 4.40
CA LYS A 75 -6.54 16.29 3.56
C LYS A 75 -7.49 15.41 2.74
N VAL A 76 -8.64 15.96 2.36
CA VAL A 76 -9.50 15.35 1.35
C VAL A 76 -8.93 15.74 -0.01
N ASP A 77 -8.47 14.74 -0.77
CA ASP A 77 -8.09 14.96 -2.17
C ASP A 77 -9.34 15.06 -3.04
N ARG A 78 -10.21 14.05 -2.95
CA ARG A 78 -11.47 14.00 -3.69
C ARG A 78 -12.45 12.98 -3.12
N VAL A 79 -13.71 13.11 -3.52
CA VAL A 79 -14.69 12.01 -3.44
C VAL A 79 -14.59 11.20 -4.72
N LEU A 80 -14.57 9.87 -4.64
CA LEU A 80 -14.47 9.02 -5.83
C LEU A 80 -15.65 9.27 -6.79
N TYR A 81 -15.35 9.42 -8.08
CA TYR A 81 -16.34 9.73 -9.12
C TYR A 81 -17.30 8.56 -9.35
N SER A 82 -16.78 7.33 -9.38
CA SER A 82 -17.58 6.11 -9.49
C SER A 82 -18.27 5.75 -8.18
N SER A 83 -19.33 4.92 -8.26
CA SER A 83 -19.99 4.34 -7.09
C SER A 83 -19.20 3.17 -6.51
N VAL A 84 -17.92 3.40 -6.21
CA VAL A 84 -16.98 2.45 -5.62
C VAL A 84 -16.50 2.94 -4.27
N VAL A 85 -16.05 2.02 -3.43
CA VAL A 85 -15.47 2.28 -2.11
C VAL A 85 -14.20 1.46 -1.95
N TYR A 86 -13.24 1.94 -1.16
CA TYR A 86 -12.01 1.21 -0.90
C TYR A 86 -12.33 -0.14 -0.21
N PRO A 87 -11.93 -1.29 -0.79
CA PRO A 87 -12.30 -2.62 -0.26
C PRO A 87 -11.59 -2.95 1.06
N HIS A 88 -10.48 -2.28 1.34
CA HIS A 88 -9.61 -2.49 2.50
C HIS A 88 -9.03 -1.16 2.97
N ASN A 89 -8.42 -1.15 4.17
CA ASN A 89 -7.70 0.03 4.65
C ASN A 89 -6.52 0.31 3.71
N TYR A 90 -6.26 1.59 3.47
CA TYR A 90 -5.24 2.04 2.52
C TYR A 90 -4.41 3.16 3.14
N GLY A 91 -3.13 3.18 2.80
CA GLY A 91 -2.23 4.27 3.16
C GLY A 91 -0.82 3.96 2.72
N PHE A 92 0.19 4.40 3.47
CA PHE A 92 1.57 4.37 3.00
C PHE A 92 2.58 3.95 4.08
N ILE A 93 3.79 3.58 3.63
CA ILE A 93 4.93 3.28 4.51
C ILE A 93 5.71 4.57 4.78
N PRO A 94 5.82 5.02 6.04
CA PRO A 94 6.58 6.23 6.36
C PRO A 94 8.07 6.02 6.06
N ARG A 95 8.74 7.10 5.65
CA ARG A 95 10.16 7.12 5.25
C ARG A 95 10.50 6.17 4.11
N THR A 96 9.55 6.01 3.19
CA THR A 96 9.82 5.43 1.87
C THR A 96 9.62 6.51 0.82
N ILE A 97 10.29 6.36 -0.31
CA ILE A 97 10.10 7.21 -1.48
C ILE A 97 10.20 6.35 -2.74
N CYS A 98 9.24 6.52 -3.63
CA CYS A 98 9.15 5.88 -4.92
C CYS A 98 9.63 6.82 -6.03
N GLU A 99 9.64 6.33 -7.28
CA GLU A 99 10.13 7.10 -8.44
C GLU A 99 9.27 8.35 -8.73
N ASP A 100 8.00 8.31 -8.33
CA ASP A 100 7.01 9.40 -8.39
C ASP A 100 7.15 10.44 -7.24
N SER A 101 8.15 10.28 -6.37
CA SER A 101 8.34 11.11 -5.17
C SER A 101 7.23 11.00 -4.11
N ASP A 102 6.38 9.97 -4.20
CA ASP A 102 5.41 9.59 -3.18
C ASP A 102 5.95 8.44 -2.31
N PRO A 103 5.48 8.31 -1.06
CA PRO A 103 5.77 7.12 -0.26
C PRO A 103 5.14 5.87 -0.86
N MET A 104 5.69 4.69 -0.53
CA MET A 104 5.17 3.42 -1.02
C MET A 104 3.76 3.13 -0.47
N ASP A 105 2.82 2.92 -1.39
CA ASP A 105 1.43 2.62 -1.11
C ASP A 105 1.18 1.20 -0.61
N VAL A 106 0.21 1.05 0.29
CA VAL A 106 -0.12 -0.21 0.94
C VAL A 106 -1.63 -0.38 1.09
N LEU A 107 -2.14 -1.53 0.63
CA LEU A 107 -3.47 -2.02 0.92
C LEU A 107 -3.41 -3.06 2.06
N ILE A 108 -4.18 -2.85 3.12
CA ILE A 108 -4.06 -3.59 4.39
C ILE A 108 -5.34 -4.40 4.64
N LEU A 109 -5.21 -5.72 4.57
CA LEU A 109 -6.26 -6.67 4.91
C LEU A 109 -6.30 -6.88 6.43
N MET A 110 -7.48 -6.65 7.01
CA MET A 110 -7.80 -6.88 8.41
C MET A 110 -9.33 -6.91 8.60
N GLN A 111 -9.78 -7.29 9.80
CA GLN A 111 -11.20 -7.37 10.17
C GLN A 111 -11.89 -6.00 10.12
N GLU A 112 -11.29 -5.01 10.80
CA GLU A 112 -11.92 -3.73 11.12
C GLU A 112 -11.42 -2.56 10.26
N PRO A 113 -12.27 -1.55 9.98
CA PRO A 113 -11.81 -0.29 9.40
C PRO A 113 -10.94 0.48 10.40
N VAL A 114 -9.95 1.20 9.87
CA VAL A 114 -9.04 2.04 10.66
C VAL A 114 -9.23 3.51 10.30
N LEU A 115 -9.14 4.39 11.31
CA LEU A 115 -9.33 5.82 11.13
C LEU A 115 -8.14 6.46 10.39
N PRO A 116 -8.40 7.39 9.45
CA PRO A 116 -7.36 8.19 8.81
C PRO A 116 -6.41 8.86 9.81
N GLY A 117 -5.12 8.86 9.52
CA GLY A 117 -4.06 9.40 10.38
C GLY A 117 -3.57 8.45 11.48
N SER A 118 -4.23 7.31 11.68
CA SER A 118 -3.73 6.26 12.57
C SER A 118 -2.61 5.46 11.89
N PHE A 119 -1.73 4.84 12.67
CA PHE A 119 -0.76 3.88 12.13
C PHE A 119 -0.94 2.50 12.76
N LEU A 120 -0.54 1.47 12.04
CA LEU A 120 -0.57 0.07 12.48
C LEU A 120 0.66 -0.69 11.97
N ARG A 121 0.91 -1.88 12.51
CA ARG A 121 1.95 -2.78 11.98
C ARG A 121 1.36 -3.68 10.90
N ALA A 122 2.00 -3.73 9.75
CA ALA A 122 1.58 -4.52 8.60
C ALA A 122 2.70 -5.46 8.13
N ARG A 123 2.34 -6.65 7.67
CA ARG A 123 3.26 -7.59 7.00
C ARG A 123 2.94 -7.62 5.51
N ALA A 124 3.93 -7.38 4.66
CA ALA A 124 3.78 -7.58 3.22
C ALA A 124 3.57 -9.07 2.91
N ILE A 125 2.56 -9.36 2.09
CA ILE A 125 2.26 -10.71 1.59
C ILE A 125 2.26 -10.80 0.06
N GLY A 126 2.26 -9.67 -0.63
CA GLY A 126 2.34 -9.61 -2.08
C GLY A 126 2.55 -8.20 -2.62
N LEU A 127 2.72 -8.12 -3.93
CA LEU A 127 2.85 -6.88 -4.69
C LEU A 127 1.79 -6.90 -5.79
N MET A 128 1.16 -5.76 -6.03
CA MET A 128 0.24 -5.54 -7.14
C MET A 128 0.88 -4.53 -8.09
N PRO A 129 1.53 -4.99 -9.18
CA PRO A 129 2.08 -4.10 -10.19
C PRO A 129 0.96 -3.39 -10.93
N MET A 130 1.08 -2.07 -11.08
CA MET A 130 0.09 -1.25 -11.75
C MET A 130 0.77 -0.14 -12.55
N ILE A 131 0.14 0.23 -13.66
CA ILE A 131 0.55 1.36 -14.49
C ILE A 131 -0.63 2.33 -14.48
N ASP A 132 -0.42 3.52 -13.92
CA ASP A 132 -1.37 4.62 -13.93
C ASP A 132 -0.85 5.72 -14.86
N GLN A 133 -1.64 6.11 -15.86
CA GLN A 133 -1.29 7.13 -16.87
C GLN A 133 0.08 6.96 -17.55
N GLY A 134 0.64 5.75 -17.58
CA GLY A 134 1.94 5.44 -18.17
C GLY A 134 3.11 5.46 -17.17
N GLU A 135 2.86 5.87 -15.93
CA GLU A 135 3.79 5.80 -14.82
C GLU A 135 3.57 4.52 -14.01
N ARG A 136 4.64 4.03 -13.37
CA ARG A 136 4.60 2.80 -12.59
C ARG A 136 4.16 3.13 -11.17
N ASP A 137 3.03 2.56 -10.76
CA ASP A 137 2.40 2.79 -9.47
C ASP A 137 2.18 1.45 -8.75
N ASP A 138 3.28 0.78 -8.40
CA ASP A 138 3.23 -0.53 -7.74
C ASP A 138 2.72 -0.38 -6.30
N LYS A 139 1.76 -1.21 -5.90
CA LYS A 139 1.18 -1.17 -4.55
C LYS A 139 1.47 -2.44 -3.77
N ILE A 140 1.80 -2.31 -2.48
CA ILE A 140 2.00 -3.46 -1.59
C ILE A 140 0.66 -3.97 -1.09
N ILE A 141 0.48 -5.29 -1.10
CA ILE A 141 -0.63 -5.97 -0.43
C ILE A 141 -0.10 -6.53 0.90
N ALA A 142 -0.72 -6.12 2.00
CA ALA A 142 -0.29 -6.46 3.35
C ALA A 142 -1.45 -6.91 4.23
N VAL A 143 -1.10 -7.53 5.36
CA VAL A 143 -2.04 -7.88 6.44
C VAL A 143 -1.64 -7.17 7.73
N CYS A 144 -2.61 -6.82 8.57
CA CYS A 144 -2.30 -6.31 9.91
C CYS A 144 -1.59 -7.38 10.75
N ALA A 145 -0.41 -7.06 11.27
CA ALA A 145 0.41 -7.98 12.06
C ALA A 145 -0.15 -8.23 13.47
N ASP A 146 -1.05 -7.37 13.92
CA ASP A 146 -1.68 -7.39 15.25
C ASP A 146 -3.13 -7.90 15.22
N ASP A 147 -3.69 -8.16 14.04
CA ASP A 147 -5.03 -8.73 13.87
C ASP A 147 -4.99 -10.27 14.05
N PRO A 148 -5.71 -10.85 15.01
CA PRO A 148 -5.65 -12.29 15.29
C PRO A 148 -6.11 -13.19 14.13
N GLU A 149 -7.00 -12.72 13.25
CA GLU A 149 -7.45 -13.47 12.08
C GLU A 149 -6.42 -13.39 10.95
N PHE A 150 -5.88 -12.20 10.69
CA PHE A 150 -5.05 -11.95 9.51
C PHE A 150 -3.54 -12.11 9.72
N ARG A 151 -3.04 -12.01 10.96
CA ARG A 151 -1.60 -12.04 11.26
C ARG A 151 -0.90 -13.35 10.87
N HIS A 152 -1.63 -14.39 10.51
CA HIS A 152 -1.08 -15.70 10.15
C HIS A 152 -0.75 -15.83 8.66
N TYR A 153 -1.33 -14.98 7.81
CA TYR A 153 -1.02 -14.94 6.39
C TYR A 153 0.40 -14.45 6.12
N LYS A 154 1.05 -15.09 5.15
CA LYS A 154 2.44 -14.86 4.74
C LYS A 154 2.60 -14.73 3.24
N ASP A 155 1.67 -15.24 2.44
CA ASP A 155 1.71 -15.15 0.98
C ASP A 155 0.32 -14.81 0.42
N ILE A 156 0.28 -13.97 -0.62
CA ILE A 156 -0.96 -13.54 -1.27
C ILE A 156 -1.78 -14.70 -1.82
N LYS A 157 -1.16 -15.85 -2.13
CA LYS A 157 -1.84 -17.07 -2.60
C LYS A 157 -2.74 -17.70 -1.53
N GLU A 158 -2.53 -17.38 -0.26
CA GLU A 158 -3.35 -17.86 0.86
C GLU A 158 -4.67 -17.08 0.97
N ILE A 159 -4.76 -15.92 0.31
CA ILE A 159 -5.97 -15.10 0.29
C ILE A 159 -6.97 -15.71 -0.70
N PRO A 160 -8.28 -15.79 -0.36
CA PRO A 160 -9.30 -16.32 -1.25
C PRO A 160 -9.28 -15.62 -2.63
N PRO A 161 -9.32 -16.37 -3.75
CA PRO A 161 -9.17 -15.81 -5.09
C PRO A 161 -10.15 -14.68 -5.42
N HIS A 162 -11.38 -14.76 -4.89
CA HIS A 162 -12.38 -13.72 -5.08
C HIS A 162 -11.97 -12.37 -4.47
N ARG A 163 -11.29 -12.36 -3.32
CA ARG A 163 -10.81 -11.10 -2.72
C ARG A 163 -9.75 -10.43 -3.60
N LEU A 164 -8.86 -11.22 -4.19
CA LEU A 164 -7.85 -10.68 -5.12
C LEU A 164 -8.51 -10.12 -6.39
N ALA A 165 -9.57 -10.77 -6.89
CA ALA A 165 -10.34 -10.26 -8.02
C ALA A 165 -11.07 -8.96 -7.69
N GLU A 166 -11.64 -8.83 -6.49
CA GLU A 166 -12.29 -7.60 -6.01
C GLU A 166 -11.30 -6.43 -5.91
N ILE A 167 -10.13 -6.66 -5.28
CA ILE A 167 -9.07 -5.64 -5.16
C ILE A 167 -8.63 -5.16 -6.54
N ARG A 168 -8.34 -6.11 -7.44
CA ARG A 168 -7.95 -5.79 -8.81
C ARG A 168 -9.01 -4.95 -9.51
N ARG A 169 -10.28 -5.36 -9.41
CA ARG A 169 -11.38 -4.67 -10.09
C ARG A 169 -11.58 -3.26 -9.56
N PHE A 170 -11.43 -3.06 -8.24
CA PHE A 170 -11.51 -1.74 -7.63
C PHE A 170 -10.51 -0.76 -8.24
N PHE A 171 -9.23 -1.15 -8.36
CA PHE A 171 -8.19 -0.26 -8.91
C PHE A 171 -8.37 -0.02 -10.42
N GLU A 172 -8.86 -1.01 -11.16
CA GLU A 172 -9.25 -0.80 -12.57
C GLU A 172 -10.40 0.24 -12.67
N ASP A 173 -11.46 0.10 -11.88
CA ASP A 173 -12.64 0.96 -11.98
C ASP A 173 -12.45 2.36 -11.38
N CYS A 174 -11.62 2.53 -10.34
CA CYS A 174 -11.41 3.84 -9.72
C CYS A 174 -10.56 4.77 -10.59
N ILE A 175 -9.59 4.24 -11.34
CA ILE A 175 -8.71 5.03 -12.22
C ILE A 175 -9.44 5.47 -13.51
N HIS A 176 -10.22 4.57 -14.12
CA HIS A 176 -10.94 4.88 -15.37
C HIS A 176 -12.01 5.98 -15.21
N SER A 177 -12.38 6.32 -13.97
CA SER A 177 -13.38 7.36 -13.69
C SER A 177 -12.96 8.80 -14.02
N HIS A 178 -11.69 9.02 -14.39
CA HIS A 178 -11.16 10.32 -14.80
C HIS A 178 -11.24 10.60 -16.32
N LEU A 179 -11.75 9.66 -17.14
CA LEU A 179 -11.73 9.75 -18.61
C LEU A 179 -13.11 9.99 -19.27
N LEU A 180 -14.08 10.56 -18.53
CA LEU A 180 -15.37 11.02 -19.09
C LEU A 180 -15.47 12.55 -18.98
#